data_AF-D7BPU7-F1
#
_entry.id   AF-D7BPU7-F1
#
_cell.length_a   1.000
_cell.length_b   1.000
_cell.length_c   1.000
_cell.angle_alpha   90.00
_cell.angle_beta   90.00
_cell.angle_gamma   90.00
#
_symmetry.space_group_name_H-M   'P 1'
#
loop_
_entity.id
_entity.type
_entity.pdbx_description
1 polymer ?
#
loop_
_entity_poly.entity_id
_entity_poly.type
_entity_poly.pdbx_seq_one_letter_code
_entity_poly.pdbx_strand_id
1 'polypeptide(L)'
;MVVLELSAAPEDLTLPGFVRDYGDLSAFQKWVDGTLDHRHLNDVLDGVNPSAENIAMWLHERWVKEFPELTAVRVSETPKTWATYRPSLGGAHTPE
;
A
#
# COMPACT_ATOMS: atom_id res chain seq x y z
N MET A 1 -0.88 -11.71 -4.55
CA MET A 1 -1.95 -10.70 -4.70
C MET A 1 -1.71 -9.55 -3.74
N VAL A 2 -1.95 -8.32 -4.20
CA VAL A 2 -1.86 -7.10 -3.39
C VAL A 2 -3.18 -6.35 -3.51
N VAL A 3 -3.69 -5.82 -2.40
CA VAL A 3 -4.90 -4.99 -2.35
C VAL A 3 -4.58 -3.71 -1.60
N LEU A 4 -4.96 -2.57 -2.19
CA LEU A 4 -4.92 -1.25 -1.56
C LEU A 4 -6.30 -0.92 -1.00
N GLU A 5 -6.35 -0.49 0.25
CA GLU A 5 -7.56 0.05 0.89
C GLU A 5 -7.42 1.57 0.93
N LEU A 6 -8.32 2.27 0.24
CA LEU A 6 -8.36 3.73 0.22
C LEU A 6 -9.56 4.22 1.04
N SER A 7 -9.42 5.31 1.77
CA SER A 7 -10.52 5.91 2.52
C SER A 7 -10.39 7.43 2.57
N ALA A 8 -11.52 8.12 2.57
CA ALA A 8 -11.58 9.58 2.67
C ALA A 8 -12.81 9.99 3.51
N ALA A 9 -12.72 11.13 4.18
CA ALA A 9 -13.88 11.77 4.79
C ALA A 9 -14.79 12.37 3.69
N PRO A 10 -16.09 12.60 3.96
CA PRO A 10 -17.01 13.17 2.96
C PRO A 10 -16.52 14.48 2.31
N GLU A 11 -15.82 15.33 3.07
CA GLU A 11 -15.24 16.60 2.62
C GLU A 11 -14.02 16.43 1.69
N ASP A 12 -13.36 15.27 1.73
CA ASP A 12 -12.18 14.95 0.93
C ASP A 12 -12.53 14.17 -0.34
N LEU A 13 -13.81 13.85 -0.57
CA LEU A 13 -14.24 13.24 -1.81
C LEU A 13 -14.05 14.21 -2.98
N THR A 14 -13.62 13.67 -4.11
CA THR A 14 -13.58 14.38 -5.39
C THR A 14 -14.97 14.93 -5.76
N LEU A 15 -15.05 15.92 -6.67
CA LEU A 15 -16.33 16.49 -7.11
C LEU A 15 -17.39 15.44 -7.53
N PRO A 16 -17.03 14.34 -8.22
CA PRO A 16 -17.98 13.26 -8.53
C PRO A 16 -18.36 12.35 -7.35
N GLY A 17 -17.70 12.48 -6.19
CA GLY A 17 -17.96 11.70 -4.98
C GLY A 17 -17.04 10.49 -4.78
N PHE A 18 -15.88 10.43 -5.44
CA PHE A 18 -14.92 9.32 -5.27
C PHE A 18 -13.87 9.64 -4.21
N VAL A 19 -13.40 8.60 -3.52
CA VAL A 19 -12.17 8.66 -2.71
C VAL A 19 -10.97 9.00 -3.61
N ARG A 20 -10.87 8.31 -4.75
CA ARG A 20 -9.93 8.58 -5.86
C ARG A 20 -10.55 8.14 -7.17
N ASP A 21 -10.18 8.77 -8.28
CA ASP A 21 -10.51 8.26 -9.61
C ASP A 21 -9.77 6.93 -9.91
N TYR A 22 -10.47 5.92 -10.41
CA TYR A 22 -9.86 4.64 -10.75
C TYR A 22 -8.78 4.74 -11.83
N GLY A 23 -8.86 5.74 -12.73
CA GLY A 23 -7.83 5.99 -13.74
C GLY A 23 -6.46 6.31 -13.12
N ASP A 24 -6.45 6.97 -11.96
CA ASP A 24 -5.23 7.35 -11.25
C ASP A 24 -4.55 6.15 -10.58
N LEU A 25 -5.29 5.06 -10.31
CA LEU A 25 -4.73 3.83 -9.74
C LEU A 25 -3.82 3.08 -10.72
N SER A 26 -3.89 3.40 -12.01
CA SER A 26 -3.01 2.79 -13.03
C SER A 26 -1.53 3.06 -12.77
N ALA A 27 -1.19 4.13 -12.04
CA ALA A 27 0.18 4.41 -11.62
C ALA A 27 0.75 3.31 -10.73
N PHE A 28 -0.04 2.80 -9.78
CA PHE A 28 0.35 1.69 -8.92
C PHE A 28 0.59 0.41 -9.71
N GLN A 29 -0.36 0.05 -10.58
CA GLN A 29 -0.25 -1.14 -11.40
C GLN A 29 1.02 -1.11 -12.26
N LYS A 30 1.25 -0.02 -13.01
CA LYS A 30 2.45 0.13 -13.85
C LYS A 30 3.75 -0.01 -13.06
N TRP A 31 3.77 0.51 -11.84
CA TRP A 31 4.94 0.39 -10.98
C TRP A 31 5.14 -1.03 -10.46
N VAL A 32 4.07 -1.73 -10.08
CA VAL A 32 4.14 -3.16 -9.70
C VAL A 32 4.70 -3.98 -10.87
N ASP A 33 4.17 -3.78 -12.07
CA ASP A 33 4.62 -4.48 -13.29
C ASP A 33 6.10 -4.20 -13.60
N GLY A 34 6.56 -2.95 -13.40
CA GLY A 34 7.95 -2.57 -13.67
C GLY A 34 8.96 -2.95 -12.58
N THR A 35 8.52 -3.06 -11.32
CA THR A 35 9.42 -3.12 -10.15
C THR A 35 9.36 -4.45 -9.41
N LEU A 36 8.19 -5.10 -9.35
CA LEU A 36 7.97 -6.30 -8.54
C LEU A 36 7.70 -7.53 -9.39
N ASP A 37 6.98 -7.37 -10.49
CA ASP A 37 6.60 -8.49 -11.32
C ASP A 37 7.82 -9.15 -11.97
N HIS A 38 7.85 -10.49 -11.98
CA HIS A 38 8.99 -11.30 -12.44
C HIS A 38 10.35 -10.96 -11.78
N ARG A 39 10.37 -10.38 -10.57
CA ARG A 39 11.60 -10.10 -9.79
C ARG A 39 11.71 -10.96 -8.54
N HIS A 40 12.93 -11.15 -8.06
CA HIS A 40 13.17 -11.69 -6.73
C HIS A 40 12.92 -10.60 -5.69
N LEU A 41 11.90 -10.80 -4.85
CA LEU A 41 11.50 -9.80 -3.85
C LEU A 41 12.62 -9.45 -2.86
N ASN A 42 13.49 -10.40 -2.51
CA ASN A 42 14.66 -10.14 -1.67
C ASN A 42 15.59 -9.05 -2.23
N ASP A 43 15.68 -8.92 -3.55
CA ASP A 43 16.54 -7.94 -4.22
C ASP A 43 15.88 -6.55 -4.30
N VAL A 44 14.55 -6.49 -4.13
CA VAL A 44 13.77 -5.25 -4.22
C VAL A 44 13.47 -4.65 -2.85
N LEU A 45 13.35 -5.49 -1.83
CA LEU A 45 13.02 -5.10 -0.46
C LEU A 45 14.24 -4.71 0.39
N ASP A 46 15.41 -4.46 -0.24
CA ASP A 46 16.63 -3.89 0.37
C ASP A 46 16.99 -4.47 1.76
N GLY A 47 17.04 -5.80 1.87
CA GLY A 47 17.42 -6.50 3.11
C GLY A 47 16.28 -6.75 4.09
N VAL A 48 15.05 -6.41 3.75
CA VAL A 48 13.85 -6.81 4.51
C VAL A 48 13.41 -8.21 4.09
N ASN A 49 13.16 -9.09 5.06
CA ASN A 49 12.59 -10.42 4.81
C ASN A 49 11.24 -10.30 4.09
N PRO A 50 11.02 -10.91 2.91
CA PRO A 50 9.83 -10.72 2.09
C PRO A 50 8.62 -11.52 2.59
N SER A 51 8.30 -11.42 3.89
CA SER A 51 7.04 -11.95 4.42
C SER A 51 5.85 -11.09 3.95
N ALA A 52 4.64 -11.66 3.95
CA ALA A 52 3.45 -10.92 3.53
C ALA A 52 3.21 -9.66 4.39
N GLU A 53 3.51 -9.72 5.68
CA GLU A 53 3.43 -8.59 6.62
C GLU A 53 4.41 -7.47 6.25
N ASN A 54 5.67 -7.83 6.02
CA ASN A 54 6.72 -6.86 5.67
C ASN A 54 6.48 -6.24 4.31
N ILE A 55 6.02 -7.02 3.33
CA ILE A 55 5.64 -6.50 2.01
C ILE A 55 4.46 -5.54 2.15
N ALA A 56 3.45 -5.86 2.96
CA ALA A 56 2.30 -4.97 3.18
C ALA A 56 2.73 -3.62 3.78
N MET A 57 3.59 -3.66 4.80
CA MET A 57 4.15 -2.45 5.41
C MET A 57 4.99 -1.64 4.43
N TRP A 58 5.93 -2.28 3.74
CA TRP A 58 6.82 -1.62 2.77
C TRP A 58 6.06 -0.96 1.62
N LEU A 59 5.06 -1.65 1.07
CA LEU A 59 4.18 -1.09 0.05
C LEU A 59 3.41 0.13 0.58
N HIS A 60 2.88 0.03 1.80
CA HIS A 60 2.15 1.14 2.42
C HIS A 60 3.05 2.37 2.59
N GLU A 61 4.20 2.22 3.23
CA GLU A 61 5.16 3.32 3.48
C GLU A 61 5.63 4.01 2.20
N ARG A 62 5.75 3.24 1.11
CA ARG A 62 6.11 3.77 -0.21
C ARG A 62 4.97 4.55 -0.84
N TRP A 63 3.76 3.99 -0.85
CA TRP A 63 2.65 4.50 -1.65
C TRP A 63 1.77 5.52 -0.95
N VAL A 64 1.79 5.60 0.39
CA VAL A 64 1.03 6.62 1.12
C VAL A 64 1.42 8.06 0.75
N LYS A 65 2.65 8.26 0.22
CA LYS A 65 3.11 9.57 -0.26
C LYS A 65 2.45 9.99 -1.57
N GLU A 66 2.15 9.02 -2.43
CA GLU A 66 1.48 9.24 -3.72
C GLU A 66 -0.04 9.17 -3.58
N PHE A 67 -0.51 8.29 -2.69
CA PHE A 67 -1.91 8.06 -2.34
C PHE A 67 -2.14 8.39 -0.85
N PRO A 68 -2.29 9.68 -0.47
CA PRO A 68 -2.57 10.08 0.91
C PRO A 68 -3.80 9.43 1.54
N GLU A 69 -4.76 8.99 0.72
CA GLU A 69 -5.96 8.26 1.11
C GLU A 69 -5.72 6.76 1.38
N LEU A 70 -4.50 6.24 1.16
CA LEU A 70 -4.14 4.85 1.44
C LEU A 70 -4.14 4.59 2.94
N THR A 71 -5.09 3.79 3.41
CA THR A 71 -5.27 3.47 4.83
C THR A 71 -4.78 2.09 5.21
N ALA A 72 -4.73 1.15 4.26
CA ALA A 72 -4.14 -0.17 4.50
C ALA A 72 -3.64 -0.81 3.21
N VAL A 73 -2.67 -1.70 3.35
CA VAL A 73 -2.24 -2.62 2.29
C VAL A 73 -2.41 -4.05 2.78
N ARG A 74 -2.94 -4.90 1.90
CA ARG A 74 -3.14 -6.33 2.17
C ARG A 74 -2.38 -7.15 1.16
N VAL A 75 -1.63 -8.13 1.64
CA VAL A 75 -0.80 -9.01 0.81
C VAL A 75 -1.17 -10.45 1.08
N SER A 76 -1.24 -11.24 0.00
CA SER A 76 -1.64 -12.63 0.04
C SER A 76 -0.85 -13.43 -0.98
N GLU A 77 -0.16 -14.47 -0.51
CA GLU A 77 0.52 -15.46 -1.36
C GLU A 77 -0.51 -16.46 -1.91
N THR A 78 -1.39 -16.95 -1.04
CA THR A 78 -2.50 -17.84 -1.41
C THR A 78 -3.84 -17.15 -1.11
N PRO A 79 -4.90 -17.37 -1.91
CA PRO A 79 -6.19 -16.69 -1.71
C PRO A 79 -6.81 -16.82 -0.30
N LYS A 80 -6.36 -17.80 0.50
CA LYS A 80 -6.89 -18.13 1.83
C LYS A 80 -6.14 -17.44 2.97
N THR A 81 -4.91 -16.96 2.74
CA THR A 81 -4.07 -16.36 3.78
C THR A 81 -3.70 -14.93 3.39
N TRP A 82 -3.84 -14.04 4.37
CA TRP A 82 -3.65 -12.60 4.18
C TRP A 82 -2.90 -12.00 5.36
N ALA A 83 -1.93 -11.14 5.06
CA ALA A 83 -1.41 -10.17 5.98
C ALA A 83 -1.99 -8.80 5.64
N THR A 84 -2.32 -7.99 6.65
CA THR A 84 -2.82 -6.63 6.47
C THR A 84 -1.99 -5.70 7.33
N TYR A 85 -1.35 -4.71 6.71
CA TYR A 85 -0.73 -3.61 7.41
C TYR A 85 -1.64 -2.39 7.36
N ARG A 86 -1.94 -1.86 8.54
CA ARG A 86 -2.69 -0.61 8.75
C ARG A 86 -1.95 0.17 9.84
N PRO A 87 -1.39 1.36 9.55
CA PRO A 87 -0.74 2.16 10.58
C PRO A 87 -1.78 2.55 11.63
N SER A 88 -1.44 2.38 12.92
CA SER A 88 -2.26 2.93 13.99
C SER A 88 -2.15 4.45 13.96
N LEU A 89 -3.29 5.15 13.86
CA LEU A 89 -3.35 6.60 14.06
C LEU A 89 -2.99 6.90 15.54
N GLY A 90 -1.70 6.94 15.87
CA GLY A 90 -1.25 7.16 17.24
C GLY A 90 0.26 7.02 17.43
N GLY A 91 0.95 8.15 17.46
CA GLY A 91 2.31 8.28 17.99
C GLY A 91 3.35 8.71 16.96
N ALA A 92 3.42 10.01 16.67
CA ALA A 92 4.71 10.61 16.38
C ALA A 92 5.62 10.30 17.58
N HIS A 93 6.55 9.37 17.41
CA HIS A 93 7.63 9.18 18.34
C HIS A 93 8.52 10.42 18.20
N THR A 94 8.31 11.43 19.03
CA THR A 94 9.30 12.48 19.25
C THR A 94 10.44 11.80 20.02
N PRO A 95 11.63 11.58 19.44
CA PRO A 95 12.75 11.08 20.21
C PRO A 95 13.13 12.15 21.25
N GLU A 96 13.40 11.71 22.49
CA GLU A 96 14.02 12.52 23.54
C GLU A 96 15.42 13.01 23.13
#